data_AF-A0A9W9N541-F1
#
_entry.id   AF-A0A9W9N541-F1
#
_cell.length_a   1.000
_cell.length_b   1.000
_cell.length_c   1.000
_cell.angle_alpha   90.00
_cell.angle_beta   90.00
_cell.angle_gamma   90.00
#
_symmetry.space_group_name_H-M   'P 1'
#
loop_
_entity.id
_entity.type
_entity.pdbx_description
1 polymer ?
#
loop_
_entity_poly.entity_id
_entity_poly.type
_entity_poly.pdbx_seq_one_letter_code
_entity_poly.pdbx_strand_id
1 'polypeptide(L)'
;MLQVLKSWPMSLDEGAQARSVECPIHFSEEEIQKCSEDYRQEQEKLQELGEMRDVIGTDALGWVSDEDELERCRAVIQSIKDGLMEHSSTEMEKTAVLSHFPFDDHEENA
;
A
#
# COMPACT_ATOMS: atom_id res chain seq x y z
N MET A 1 6.84 14.79 3.59
CA MET A 1 7.32 15.81 4.55
C MET A 1 8.84 15.83 4.69
N LEU A 2 9.53 14.70 4.92
CA LEU A 2 11.00 14.66 5.05
C LEU A 2 11.77 15.20 3.84
N GLN A 3 11.27 14.99 2.62
CA GLN A 3 11.86 15.55 1.41
C GLN A 3 11.89 17.10 1.43
N VAL A 4 10.94 17.75 2.10
CA VAL A 4 10.91 19.21 2.23
C VAL A 4 12.08 19.72 3.07
N LEU A 5 12.52 18.97 4.08
CA LEU A 5 13.73 19.32 4.85
C LEU A 5 14.99 19.32 3.97
N LYS A 6 15.08 18.37 3.04
CA LYS A 6 16.21 18.28 2.08
C LYS A 6 16.18 19.37 1.01
N SER A 7 14.98 19.81 0.66
CA SER A 7 14.75 20.80 -0.39
C SER A 7 14.59 22.23 0.15
N TRP A 8 14.78 22.45 1.45
CA TRP A 8 14.63 23.76 2.09
C TRP A 8 15.92 24.59 2.02
N PRO A 9 15.85 25.91 1.77
CA PRO A 9 14.67 26.64 1.33
C PRO A 9 14.34 26.34 -0.14
N MET A 10 13.07 26.07 -0.45
CA MET A 10 12.63 25.83 -1.82
C MET A 10 12.69 27.14 -2.60
N SER A 11 13.41 27.17 -3.72
CA SER A 11 13.49 28.34 -4.59
C SER A 11 12.14 28.55 -5.28
N LEU A 12 11.43 29.61 -4.89
CA LEU A 12 10.26 30.10 -5.58
C LEU A 12 10.73 31.18 -6.57
N ASP A 13 10.97 30.78 -7.81
CA ASP A 13 11.30 31.63 -8.98
C ASP A 13 12.79 31.99 -9.22
N GLU A 14 13.17 32.06 -10.50
CA GLU A 14 14.57 32.15 -11.02
C GLU A 14 15.32 33.45 -10.68
N GLY A 15 14.72 34.37 -9.93
CA GLY A 15 15.26 35.72 -9.72
C GLY A 15 15.70 36.08 -8.30
N ALA A 16 15.30 35.33 -7.27
CA ALA A 16 15.59 35.69 -5.88
C ALA A 16 16.22 34.50 -5.15
N GLN A 17 17.51 34.63 -4.82
CA GLN A 17 18.16 33.73 -3.87
C GLN A 17 17.37 33.78 -2.56
N ALA A 18 16.62 32.71 -2.28
CA ALA A 18 16.04 32.50 -0.97
C ALA A 18 17.19 32.55 0.04
N ARG A 19 17.13 33.51 0.97
CA ARG A 19 18.13 33.59 2.05
C ARG A 19 18.19 32.22 2.72
N SER A 20 19.38 31.76 3.08
CA SER A 20 19.56 30.52 3.85
C SER A 20 18.86 30.67 5.20
N VAL A 21 17.57 30.32 5.24
CA VAL A 21 16.73 30.33 6.42
C VAL A 21 16.69 28.90 6.93
N GLU A 22 16.88 28.71 8.23
CA GLU A 22 16.73 27.42 8.86
C GLU A 22 15.30 26.90 8.68
N CYS A 23 15.13 25.60 8.41
CA CYS A 23 13.80 25.04 8.23
C CYS A 23 13.05 25.11 9.56
N PRO A 24 11.82 25.68 9.64
CA PRO A 24 11.09 25.80 10.89
C PRO A 24 10.59 24.46 11.46
N ILE A 25 10.76 23.37 10.71
CA ILE A 25 10.36 22.02 11.08
C ILE A 25 11.65 21.23 11.31
N HIS A 26 11.74 20.59 12.46
CA HIS A 26 12.85 19.70 12.80
C HIS A 26 12.28 18.37 13.27
N PHE A 27 12.93 17.29 12.84
CA PHE A 27 12.70 15.95 13.35
C PHE A 27 14.04 15.44 13.89
N SER A 28 13.99 14.54 14.86
CA SER A 28 15.19 13.83 15.29
C SER A 28 15.68 12.90 14.18
N GLU A 29 16.97 12.56 14.18
CA GLU A 29 17.51 11.63 13.18
C GLU A 29 16.80 10.26 13.25
N GLU A 30 16.44 9.83 14.46
CA GLU A 30 15.69 8.60 14.69
C GLU A 30 14.29 8.65 14.05
N GLU A 31 13.59 9.79 14.13
CA GLU A 31 12.28 9.97 13.50
C GLU A 31 12.38 9.95 11.97
N ILE A 32 13.41 10.60 11.42
CA ILE A 32 13.68 10.62 9.98
C ILE A 32 13.96 9.21 9.47
N GLN A 33 14.82 8.48 10.18
CA GLN A 33 15.21 7.12 9.81
C GLN A 33 14.02 6.16 9.91
N LYS A 34 13.25 6.23 11.00
CA LYS A 34 12.06 5.40 11.18
C LYS A 34 11.03 5.66 10.10
N CYS A 35 10.70 6.92 9.83
CA CYS A 35 9.71 7.27 8.80
C CYS A 35 10.17 6.84 7.39
N SER A 36 11.47 6.91 7.10
CA SER A 36 12.01 6.44 5.81
C SER A 36 11.90 4.92 5.67
N GLU A 37 12.12 4.19 6.74
CA GLU A 37 12.00 2.74 6.79
C GLU A 37 10.54 2.28 6.69
N ASP A 38 9.64 2.91 7.46
CA ASP A 38 8.19 2.66 7.40
C ASP A 38 7.67 2.92 5.97
N TYR A 39 8.10 4.02 5.33
CA TYR A 39 7.75 4.31 3.94
C TYR A 39 8.24 3.23 2.97
N ARG A 40 9.48 2.76 3.12
CA ARG A 40 10.04 1.71 2.27
C ARG A 40 9.21 0.42 2.37
N GLN A 41 8.90 -0.01 3.61
CA GLN A 41 8.08 -1.21 3.84
C GLN A 41 6.67 -1.06 3.27
N GLU A 42 6.08 0.13 3.38
CA GLU A 42 4.77 0.41 2.80
C GLU A 42 4.80 0.31 1.27
N GLN A 43 5.82 0.87 0.61
CA GLN A 43 5.96 0.77 -0.84
C GLN A 43 6.09 -0.67 -1.33
N GLU A 44 6.84 -1.51 -0.60
CA GLU A 44 6.97 -2.94 -0.90
C GLU A 44 5.61 -3.65 -0.85
N LYS A 45 4.84 -3.43 0.23
CA LYS A 45 3.49 -4.02 0.37
C LYS A 45 2.51 -3.52 -0.69
N LEU A 46 2.57 -2.24 -1.04
CA LEU A 46 1.72 -1.65 -2.09
C LEU A 46 2.06 -2.22 -3.47
N GLN A 47 3.33 -2.50 -3.73
CA GLN A 47 3.77 -3.17 -4.95
C GLN A 47 3.23 -4.61 -5.00
N GLU A 48 3.43 -5.39 -3.93
CA GLU A 48 2.91 -6.76 -3.84
C GLU A 48 1.38 -6.81 -4.05
N LEU A 49 0.65 -5.88 -3.43
CA LEU A 49 -0.80 -5.76 -3.61
C LEU A 49 -1.17 -5.41 -5.06
N GLY A 50 -0.35 -4.61 -5.74
CA GLY A 50 -0.51 -4.32 -7.16
C GLY A 50 -0.31 -5.54 -8.05
N GLU A 51 0.75 -6.31 -7.80
CA GLU A 51 1.03 -7.55 -8.51
C GLU A 51 -0.11 -8.57 -8.32
N MET A 52 -0.69 -8.65 -7.12
CA MET A 52 -1.87 -9.48 -6.87
C MET A 52 -3.09 -9.04 -7.68
N ARG A 53 -3.36 -7.72 -7.78
CA ARG A 53 -4.46 -7.20 -8.61
C ARG A 53 -4.27 -7.52 -10.09
N ASP A 54 -3.05 -7.40 -10.59
CA ASP A 54 -2.73 -7.73 -11.98
C ASP A 54 -2.98 -9.22 -12.27
N VAL A 55 -2.68 -10.11 -11.30
CA VAL A 55 -3.00 -11.55 -11.39
C VAL A 55 -4.50 -11.80 -11.33
N ILE A 56 -5.24 -11.09 -10.48
CA ILE A 56 -6.70 -11.20 -10.37
C ILE A 56 -7.37 -10.68 -11.65
N GLY A 57 -6.82 -9.66 -12.28
CA GLY A 57 -7.38 -9.01 -13.46
C GLY A 57 -8.34 -7.86 -13.13
N THR A 58 -8.14 -7.21 -11.98
CA THR A 58 -9.02 -6.13 -11.50
C THR A 58 -8.24 -4.83 -11.22
N ASP A 59 -8.93 -3.70 -11.27
CA ASP A 59 -8.35 -2.40 -10.94
C ASP A 59 -8.30 -2.15 -9.42
N ALA A 60 -7.80 -0.98 -9.03
CA ALA A 60 -7.70 -0.61 -7.62
C ALA A 60 -9.06 -0.51 -6.89
N LEU A 61 -10.17 -0.49 -7.61
CA LEU A 61 -11.54 -0.40 -7.08
C LEU A 61 -12.28 -1.73 -7.14
N GLY A 62 -11.67 -2.79 -7.68
CA GLY A 62 -12.35 -4.08 -7.86
C GLY A 62 -13.28 -4.11 -9.09
N TRP A 63 -13.17 -3.14 -10.01
CA TRP A 63 -14.05 -3.06 -11.18
C TRP A 63 -13.63 -4.06 -12.27
N VAL A 64 -14.63 -4.64 -12.94
CA VAL A 64 -14.48 -5.53 -14.10
C VAL A 64 -15.51 -5.20 -15.18
N SER A 65 -15.27 -5.63 -16.42
CA SER A 65 -16.11 -5.23 -17.56
C SER A 65 -17.47 -5.92 -17.62
N ASP A 66 -17.57 -7.16 -17.15
CA ASP A 66 -18.75 -8.01 -17.27
C ASP A 66 -18.75 -9.14 -16.22
N GLU A 67 -19.87 -9.86 -16.15
CA GLU A 67 -20.11 -10.94 -15.18
C GLU A 67 -19.14 -12.12 -15.39
N ASP A 68 -18.74 -12.41 -16.64
CA ASP A 68 -17.83 -13.52 -16.91
C ASP A 68 -16.41 -13.20 -16.38
N GLU A 69 -15.95 -11.95 -16.51
CA GLU A 69 -14.73 -11.46 -15.85
C GLU A 69 -14.86 -11.45 -14.33
N LEU A 70 -16.03 -11.08 -13.79
CA LEU A 70 -16.27 -11.10 -12.35
C LEU A 70 -16.10 -12.51 -11.76
N GLU A 71 -16.71 -13.50 -12.39
CA GLU A 71 -16.61 -14.91 -11.96
C GLU A 71 -15.18 -15.42 -12.07
N ARG A 72 -14.45 -15.05 -13.13
CA ARG A 72 -13.02 -15.37 -13.25
C ARG A 72 -12.19 -14.76 -12.12
N CYS A 73 -12.37 -13.47 -11.85
CA CYS A 73 -11.67 -12.77 -10.78
C CYS A 73 -11.96 -13.41 -9.42
N ARG A 74 -13.23 -13.72 -9.13
CA ARG A 74 -13.65 -14.41 -7.90
C ARG A 74 -12.98 -15.78 -7.75
N ALA A 75 -12.89 -16.56 -8.83
CA ALA A 75 -12.22 -17.85 -8.80
C ALA A 75 -10.71 -17.72 -8.49
N VAL A 76 -10.04 -16.71 -9.05
CA VAL A 76 -8.62 -16.44 -8.75
C VAL A 76 -8.44 -15.99 -7.30
N ILE A 77 -9.29 -15.07 -6.82
CA ILE A 77 -9.32 -14.60 -5.42
C ILE A 77 -9.47 -15.79 -4.48
N GLN A 78 -10.42 -16.69 -4.75
CA GLN A 78 -10.63 -17.89 -3.94
C GLN A 78 -9.41 -18.82 -3.96
N SER A 79 -8.79 -19.04 -5.13
CA SER A 79 -7.58 -19.87 -5.24
C SER A 79 -6.40 -19.29 -4.45
N ILE A 80 -6.24 -17.96 -4.43
CA ILE A 80 -5.22 -17.28 -3.62
C ILE A 80 -5.51 -17.50 -2.14
N LYS A 81 -6.76 -17.29 -1.72
CA LYS A 81 -7.19 -17.46 -0.33
C LYS A 81 -6.97 -18.89 0.16
N ASP A 82 -7.32 -19.89 -0.65
CA ASP A 82 -7.12 -21.31 -0.35
C ASP A 82 -5.63 -21.63 -0.19
N GLY A 83 -4.77 -21.13 -1.08
CA GLY A 83 -3.32 -21.29 -0.97
C GLY A 83 -2.76 -20.64 0.31
N LEU A 84 -3.20 -19.43 0.65
CA LEU A 84 -2.79 -18.77 1.90
C LEU A 84 -3.25 -19.56 3.13
N MET A 85 -4.47 -20.12 3.11
CA MET A 85 -4.98 -20.97 4.19
C MET A 85 -4.19 -22.27 4.33
N GLU A 86 -3.84 -22.92 3.23
CA GLU A 86 -3.05 -24.16 3.21
C GLU A 86 -1.64 -23.94 3.77
N HIS A 87 -1.02 -22.80 3.45
CA HIS A 87 0.34 -22.46 3.91
C HIS A 87 0.39 -21.76 5.27
N SER A 88 -0.75 -21.42 5.87
CA SER A 88 -0.81 -20.82 7.20
C SER A 88 -0.53 -21.86 8.29
N SER A 89 0.52 -21.63 9.08
CA SER A 89 0.97 -22.54 10.13
C SER A 89 0.40 -22.18 11.50
N THR A 90 -0.05 -20.94 11.68
CA THR A 90 -0.58 -20.43 12.94
C THR A 90 -2.05 -20.05 12.82
N GLU A 91 -2.78 -20.13 13.94
CA GLU A 91 -4.17 -19.67 14.00
C GLU A 91 -4.31 -18.17 13.75
N MET A 92 -3.26 -17.39 14.09
CA MET A 92 -3.22 -15.96 13.81
C MET A 92 -3.17 -15.69 12.30
N GLU A 93 -2.32 -16.41 11.55
CA GLU A 93 -2.25 -16.30 10.08
C GLU A 93 -3.57 -16.69 9.43
N LYS A 94 -4.16 -17.82 9.84
CA LYS A 94 -5.49 -18.24 9.34
C LYS A 94 -6.57 -17.19 9.63
N THR A 95 -6.56 -16.61 10.83
CA THR A 95 -7.50 -15.55 11.20
C THR A 95 -7.29 -14.31 10.33
N ALA A 96 -6.05 -13.95 10.02
CA ALA A 96 -5.76 -12.84 9.12
C ALA A 96 -6.29 -13.09 7.71
N VAL A 97 -6.14 -14.32 7.17
CA VAL A 97 -6.70 -14.69 5.85
C VAL A 97 -8.23 -14.73 5.87
N LEU A 98 -8.86 -15.13 6.97
CA LEU A 98 -10.32 -15.21 7.04
C LEU A 98 -11.01 -13.85 7.26
N SER A 99 -10.41 -12.99 8.08
CA SER A 99 -11.05 -11.74 8.54
C SER A 99 -10.48 -10.48 7.90
N HIS A 100 -9.29 -10.55 7.31
CA HIS A 100 -8.54 -9.38 6.84
C HIS A 100 -8.01 -9.56 5.41
N PHE A 101 -8.59 -10.46 4.62
CA PHE A 101 -8.21 -10.62 3.23
C PHE A 101 -8.63 -9.36 2.44
N PRO A 102 -7.69 -8.70 1.74
CA PRO A 102 -7.94 -7.38 1.14
C PRO A 102 -8.87 -7.40 -0.07
N PHE A 103 -9.21 -8.57 -0.59
CA PHE A 103 -10.08 -8.75 -1.76
C PHE A 103 -11.43 -9.37 -1.42
N ASP A 104 -11.73 -9.59 -0.15
CA ASP A 104 -13.07 -9.99 0.27
C ASP A 104 -14.02 -8.78 0.22
N ASP A 105 -15.26 -9.02 -0.21
CA ASP A 105 -16.36 -8.09 0.00
C ASP A 105 -16.86 -8.25 1.44
N HIS A 106 -16.37 -7.37 2.33
CA HIS A 106 -16.69 -7.42 3.76
C HIS A 106 -18.14 -7.02 4.09
N GLU A 107 -18.97 -6.70 3.09
CA GLU A 107 -20.35 -6.23 3.30
C GLU A 107 -21.45 -7.22 2.86
N GLU A 108 -21.14 -8.40 2.30
CA GLU A 108 -22.18 -9.29 1.73
C GLU A 108 -23.04 -10.08 2.76
N ASN A 109 -22.85 -9.93 4.08
CA ASN A 109 -23.60 -10.71 5.10
C ASN A 109 -24.05 -9.92 6.37
N ALA A 110 -24.37 -8.64 6.24
CA ALA A 110 -25.10 -7.89 7.29
C ALA A 110 -26.63 -8.08 7.20
#